data_AF-A0A2S9FPQ5-F1
#
_entry.id   AF-A0A2S9FPQ5-F1
#
_cell.length_a   1.000
_cell.length_b   1.000
_cell.length_c   1.000
_cell.angle_alpha   90.00
_cell.angle_beta   90.00
_cell.angle_gamma   90.00
#
_symmetry.space_group_name_H-M   'P 1'
#
loop_
_entity.id
_entity.type
_entity.pdbx_description
1 polymer ?
#
loop_
_entity_poly.entity_id
_entity_poly.type
_entity_poly.pdbx_seq_one_letter_code
_entity_poly.pdbx_strand_id
1 'polypeptide(L)' 'MTLAERRHDAPPVEMVTLTIDDHEISVPKGTLVIRAAELMGVQIPRFCDHPLLDPVGACRQCLVEVEGQRKPLASCTT' A
#
# COMPACT_ATOMS: atom_id res chain seq x y z
N MET A 1 40.75 -2.24 -18.20
CA MET A 1 40.23 -3.59 -18.53
C MET A 1 40.22 -4.35 -17.21
N THR A 2 39.11 -4.70 -16.59
CA THR A 2 37.84 -5.18 -17.12
C THR A 2 36.67 -4.76 -16.22
N LEU A 3 35.54 -4.53 -16.88
CA LEU A 3 34.24 -4.23 -16.29
C LEU A 3 33.74 -5.40 -15.43
N ALA A 4 33.14 -5.07 -14.29
CA ALA A 4 32.14 -5.89 -13.64
C ALA A 4 30.89 -5.02 -13.47
N GLU A 5 30.14 -4.88 -14.56
CA GLU A 5 28.82 -4.28 -14.57
C GLU A 5 27.95 -5.03 -13.56
N ARG A 6 27.60 -4.38 -12.44
CA ARG A 6 26.57 -4.88 -11.55
C ARG A 6 25.26 -4.80 -12.32
N ARG A 7 24.88 -5.90 -12.95
CA ARG A 7 23.54 -6.08 -13.51
C ARG A 7 22.55 -5.98 -12.37
N HIS A 8 21.93 -4.81 -12.24
CA HIS A 8 20.76 -4.62 -11.41
C HIS A 8 19.57 -5.16 -12.19
N ASP A 9 19.44 -6.48 -12.23
CA ASP A 9 18.26 -7.16 -12.75
C ASP A 9 17.28 -7.33 -11.58
N ALA A 10 16.65 -6.22 -11.19
CA ALA A 10 15.48 -6.29 -10.33
C ALA A 10 14.30 -6.76 -11.20
N PRO A 11 13.50 -7.74 -10.76
CA PRO A 11 12.34 -8.19 -11.53
C PRO A 11 11.41 -7.01 -11.81
N PRO A 12 10.71 -6.99 -12.96
CA PRO A 12 9.81 -5.91 -13.31
C PRO A 12 8.72 -5.76 -12.22
N VAL A 13 8.60 -4.55 -11.68
CA VAL A 13 7.60 -4.22 -10.67
C VAL A 13 6.24 -4.15 -11.36
N GLU A 14 5.37 -5.12 -11.08
CA GLU A 14 3.99 -5.13 -11.57
C GLU A 14 3.22 -3.99 -10.87
N MET A 15 2.69 -3.05 -11.65
CA MET A 15 1.90 -1.92 -11.14
C MET A 15 0.41 -2.24 -11.21
N VAL A 16 -0.34 -1.84 -10.19
CA VAL A 16 -1.79 -1.97 -10.12
C VAL A 16 -2.41 -0.58 -9.99
N THR A 17 -3.41 -0.30 -10.82
CA THR A 17 -4.17 0.95 -10.78
C THR A 17 -5.44 0.76 -9.96
N LEU A 18 -5.71 1.71 -9.07
CA LEU A 18 -6.89 1.74 -8.21
C LEU A 18 -7.33 3.19 -7.96
N THR A 19 -8.55 3.37 -7.48
CA THR A 19 -9.12 4.69 -7.16
C THR A 19 -9.29 4.82 -5.65
N ILE A 20 -8.77 5.90 -5.06
CA ILE A 20 -8.97 6.28 -3.64
C ILE A 20 -9.59 7.67 -3.64
N ASP A 21 -10.74 7.83 -2.96
CA ASP A 21 -11.44 9.12 -2.82
C ASP A 21 -11.57 9.88 -4.16
N ASP A 22 -12.04 9.18 -5.20
CA ASP A 22 -12.21 9.69 -6.58
C ASP A 22 -10.92 10.04 -7.36
N HIS A 23 -9.74 9.72 -6.81
CA HIS A 23 -8.46 9.94 -7.47
C HIS A 23 -7.81 8.62 -7.89
N GLU A 24 -7.39 8.53 -9.14
CA GLU A 24 -6.70 7.37 -9.69
C GLU A 24 -5.21 7.39 -9.30
N ILE A 25 -4.70 6.24 -8.85
CA ILE A 25 -3.29 6.03 -8.52
C ILE A 25 -2.82 4.65 -8.98
N SER A 26 -1.56 4.58 -9.44
CA SER A 26 -0.87 3.33 -9.73
C SER A 26 0.21 3.07 -8.67
N VAL A 27 0.12 1.92 -8.00
CA VAL A 27 1.07 1.49 -6.97
C VAL A 27 1.65 0.11 -7.30
N PRO A 28 2.84 -0.24 -6.78
CA PRO A 28 3.35 -1.60 -6.89
C PRO A 28 2.37 -2.62 -6.33
N LYS A 29 2.22 -3.76 -6.99
CA LYS A 29 1.41 -4.87 -6.50
C LYS A 29 1.89 -5.31 -5.11
N GLY A 30 0.93 -5.53 -4.20
CA GLY A 30 1.20 -5.84 -2.80
C GLY A 30 1.37 -4.61 -1.90
N THR A 31 1.24 -3.39 -2.44
CA THR A 31 1.11 -2.18 -1.63
C THR A 31 -0.20 -2.20 -0.86
N LEU A 32 -0.14 -1.94 0.44
CA LEU A 32 -1.31 -1.83 1.31
C LEU A 32 -2.10 -0.55 1.00
N VAL A 33 -3.41 -0.58 1.19
CA VAL A 33 -4.29 0.58 0.99
C VAL A 33 -3.83 1.79 1.81
N ILE A 34 -3.40 1.58 3.06
CA ILE A 34 -2.89 2.67 3.90
C ILE A 34 -1.64 3.34 3.31
N ARG A 35 -0.78 2.58 2.63
CA ARG A 35 0.43 3.10 1.97
C ARG A 35 0.09 3.81 0.68
N ALA A 36 -0.85 3.29 -0.10
CA ALA A 36 -1.35 3.96 -1.30
C ALA A 36 -1.96 5.33 -0.96
N ALA A 37 -2.78 5.40 0.11
CA ALA A 37 -3.36 6.64 0.60
C ALA A 37 -2.29 7.66 1.06
N GLU A 38 -1.24 7.20 1.76
CA GLU A 38 -0.14 8.06 2.20
C GLU A 38 0.62 8.70 1.03
N LEU A 39 0.79 8.01 -0.10
CA LEU A 39 1.42 8.56 -1.31
C LEU A 39 0.62 9.74 -1.89
N MET A 40 -0.68 9.78 -1.63
CA MET A 40 -1.58 10.86 -2.03
C MET A 40 -1.70 11.96 -0.97
N GLY A 41 -0.99 11.83 0.16
CA GLY A 41 -1.07 12.75 1.29
C GLY A 41 -2.27 12.51 2.22
N VAL A 42 -3.04 11.44 2.03
CA VAL A 42 -4.16 11.08 2.89
C VAL A 42 -3.64 10.31 4.10
N GLN A 43 -3.80 10.87 5.29
CA GLN A 43 -3.36 10.25 6.54
C GLN A 43 -4.51 9.51 7.21
N ILE A 44 -4.50 8.18 7.13
CA ILE A 44 -5.48 7.33 7.81
C ILE A 44 -5.05 7.14 9.27
N PRO A 45 -5.95 7.35 10.25
CA PRO A 45 -5.60 7.23 11.65
C PRO A 45 -5.23 5.78 12.01
N ARG A 46 -4.10 5.62 12.70
CA ARG A 46 -3.51 4.32 13.06
C ARG A 46 -2.87 4.34 14.43
N PHE A 47 -2.93 3.21 15.13
CA PHE A 47 -2.19 2.98 16.38
C PHE A 47 -1.22 1.80 16.29
N CYS A 48 -1.66 0.68 15.69
CA CYS A 48 -0.88 -0.57 15.66
C CYS A 48 -0.08 -0.78 14.38
N ASP A 49 -0.12 0.14 13.42
CA ASP A 49 0.55 0.02 12.12
C ASP A 49 1.79 0.91 12.08
N HIS A 50 2.89 0.37 11.55
CA HIS A 50 4.15 1.09 11.39
C HIS A 50 4.87 0.60 10.12
N PRO A 51 5.48 1.48 9.30
CA PRO A 51 6.06 1.09 8.00
C PRO A 51 7.20 0.07 8.06
N LEU A 52 7.89 -0.02 9.20
CA LEU A 52 9.02 -0.94 9.43
C LEU A 52 8.62 -2.23 10.14
N LEU A 53 7.33 -2.47 10.39
CA LEU A 53 6.81 -3.65 11.06
C LEU A 53 5.76 -4.34 10.20
N ASP A 54 5.55 -5.64 10.42
CA ASP A 54 4.50 -6.37 9.74
C ASP A 54 3.11 -5.89 10.20
N PRO A 55 2.14 -5.79 9.29
CA PRO A 55 0.81 -5.34 9.66
C PRO A 55 0.04 -6.36 10.49
N VAL A 56 -0.66 -5.88 11.52
CA VAL A 56 -1.40 -6.73 12.48
C VAL A 56 -2.92 -6.52 12.48
N GLY A 57 -3.42 -5.35 12.06
CA GLY A 57 -4.86 -5.06 12.02
C GLY A 57 -5.57 -5.05 13.39
N ALA A 58 -4.83 -4.86 14.49
CA ALA A 58 -5.37 -4.98 15.86
C ALA A 58 -6.26 -3.80 16.30
N CYS A 59 -5.85 -2.56 16.01
CA CYS A 59 -6.53 -1.37 16.56
C CYS A 59 -7.84 -1.00 15.86
N ARG A 60 -8.06 -1.46 14.62
CA ARG A 60 -9.23 -1.13 13.78
C ARG A 60 -9.52 0.37 13.60
N GLN A 61 -8.54 1.24 13.88
CA GLN A 61 -8.70 2.68 13.65
C GLN A 61 -8.60 3.05 12.17
N CYS A 62 -7.94 2.21 11.36
CA CYS A 62 -7.69 2.42 9.94
C CYS A 62 -8.78 1.81 9.04
N LEU A 63 -10.01 1.68 9.53
CA LEU A 63 -11.09 1.11 8.73
C LEU A 63 -11.45 2.05 7.57
N VAL A 64 -11.57 1.48 6.38
CA VAL A 64 -11.97 2.17 5.15
C VAL A 64 -13.09 1.39 4.47
N GLU A 65 -13.92 2.11 3.73
CA GLU A 65 -14.93 1.51 2.86
C GLU A 65 -14.28 1.14 1.52
N VAL A 66 -14.58 -0.06 1.04
CA VAL A 66 -14.07 -0.55 -0.24
C VAL A 66 -15.27 -1.01 -1.06
N GLU A 67 -15.36 -0.54 -2.30
CA GLU A 67 -16.47 -0.89 -3.18
C GLU A 67 -16.60 -2.42 -3.34
N GLY A 68 -17.83 -2.92 -3.27
CA GLY A 68 -18.12 -4.36 -3.32
C GLY A 68 -17.92 -5.13 -2.00
N GLN A 69 -17.36 -4.51 -0.96
CA GLN A 69 -17.18 -5.14 0.34
C GLN A 69 -18.37 -4.85 1.27
N ARG A 70 -18.84 -5.89 1.98
CA ARG A 70 -19.99 -5.78 2.89
C ARG A 70 -19.68 -5.09 4.21
N LYS A 71 -18.40 -5.03 4.59
CA LYS A 71 -17.92 -4.47 5.85
C LYS A 71 -16.68 -3.61 5.57
N PRO A 72 -16.47 -2.52 6.31
CA PRO A 72 -15.22 -1.78 6.25
C PRO A 72 -14.03 -2.71 6.49
N LEU A 73 -12.99 -2.52 5.69
CA LEU A 73 -11.76 -3.29 5.77
C LEU A 73 -10.68 -2.47 6.46
N ALA A 74 -9.75 -3.15 7.13
CA ALA A 74 -8.62 -2.47 7.76
C ALA A 74 -7.56 -2.18 6.69
N SER A 75 -7.32 -0.90 6.38
CA SER A 75 -6.40 -0.49 5.31
C SER A 75 -4.94 -0.86 5.54
N CYS A 76 -4.55 -1.15 6.79
CA CYS A 76 -3.21 -1.66 7.09
C CYS A 76 -3.01 -3.14 6.73
N THR A 77 -4.06 -3.92 6.47
CA THR A 77 -3.96 -5.36 6.16
C THR A 77 -4.65 -5.72 4.84
N THR A 78 -4.91 -4.72 3.99
CA THR A 78 -5.61 -4.86 2.71
C THR A 78 -4.82 -4.12 1.64
#